data_AF-A0A094HFW8-F1
#
_entry.id   AF-A0A094HFW8-F1
#
_cell.length_a   1.000
_cell.length_b   1.000
_cell.length_c   1.000
_cell.angle_alpha   90.00
_cell.angle_beta   90.00
_cell.angle_gamma   90.00
#
_symmetry.space_group_name_H-M   'P 1'
#
loop_
_entity.id
_entity.type
_entity.pdbx_description
1 polymer ?
#
loop_
_entity_poly.entity_id
_entity_poly.type
_entity_poly.pdbx_seq_one_letter_code
_entity_poly.pdbx_strand_id
1 'polypeptide(L)'
;MQVHEVPMSLAAGTGADTGSSALVRVRFHVKFAGGFASLDIAGDDFDMDAILIFDATMSPPKTDLGNEMFSSVMKAAVAAAALFGSPAFAARLGKPTLFSDGLSSHVNKEFMQYMPSTPSTNGAWSWGWIPKRCADEANRPDVPFSWYDFEVFNVQYEDCEEAWIFCRHTKAELSQTQLIDYFGRLPVHERQSVSYVMAVPGKGSAYEIGGMVVFQGRTASVSVFQHEVGHAVDAYNNPDGSSSSTKEFLDAIDGDTCVPDDYANSSNVEDYTQVGVLLMYNTVVPGGLDNIGADYSCLSKQLAVVAARQQAAMQLGGTCTWRHPYGKVISMGPASGNNKRAIGPKPVMNLVSGHPLAVEKDISRGGEVTVYGNISSNEAEDALAAEKQAAWNAVARHRAVRSNI
;
A
#
# COMPACT_ATOMS: atom_id res chain seq x y z
N MET A 1 1.97 15.49 34.82
CA MET A 1 0.64 14.91 35.07
C MET A 1 0.88 13.60 35.80
N GLN A 2 0.56 13.52 37.09
CA GLN A 2 0.63 12.28 37.85
C GLN A 2 -0.75 11.63 37.81
N VAL A 3 -0.80 10.40 37.32
CA VAL A 3 -2.02 9.57 37.36
C VAL A 3 -1.86 8.63 38.55
N HIS A 4 -2.74 8.77 39.54
CA HIS A 4 -2.91 7.76 40.58
C HIS A 4 -4.05 6.84 40.14
N GLU A 5 -3.77 5.53 40.13
CA GLU A 5 -4.79 4.51 39.94
C GLU A 5 -5.77 4.54 41.14
N VAL A 6 -7.06 4.56 40.83
CA VAL A 6 -8.14 4.38 41.80
C VAL A 6 -8.79 3.02 41.50
N PRO A 7 -8.96 2.12 42.48
CA PRO A 7 -9.54 0.81 42.22
C PRO A 7 -11.05 0.92 41.98
N MET A 8 -11.53 0.21 40.96
CA MET A 8 -12.95 -0.03 40.73
C MET A 8 -13.49 -0.98 41.80
N SER A 9 -14.55 -0.57 42.51
CA SER A 9 -15.35 -1.45 43.38
C SER A 9 -16.68 -1.72 42.70
N LEU A 10 -16.92 -2.95 42.26
CA LEU A 10 -18.25 -3.44 41.90
C LEU A 10 -18.97 -3.91 43.17
N ALA A 11 -20.10 -3.28 43.50
CA ALA A 11 -21.03 -3.79 44.49
C ALA A 11 -22.11 -4.62 43.77
N ALA A 12 -22.07 -5.95 43.93
CA ALA A 12 -23.13 -6.84 43.47
C ALA A 12 -24.17 -7.01 44.59
N GLY A 13 -25.39 -6.52 44.37
CA GLY A 13 -26.53 -6.80 45.25
C GLY A 13 -27.16 -8.15 44.89
N THR A 14 -27.26 -9.05 45.85
CA THR A 14 -27.96 -10.33 45.70
C THR A 14 -29.46 -10.14 45.88
N GLY A 15 -30.24 -10.40 44.83
CA GLY A 15 -31.70 -10.47 44.90
C GLY A 15 -32.25 -11.19 43.68
N ALA A 16 -32.84 -12.37 43.92
CA ALA A 16 -33.56 -13.13 42.92
C ALA A 16 -34.98 -12.57 42.80
N ASP A 17 -35.37 -12.07 41.61
CA ASP A 17 -36.69 -12.32 41.05
C ASP A 17 -36.82 -11.85 39.58
N THR A 18 -37.80 -12.43 38.92
CA THR A 18 -38.08 -12.48 37.49
C THR A 18 -38.21 -11.15 36.70
N GLY A 19 -37.58 -11.11 35.52
CA GLY A 19 -38.09 -10.39 34.34
C GLY A 19 -37.97 -8.86 34.27
N SER A 20 -36.80 -8.27 34.52
CA SER A 20 -36.55 -6.85 34.16
C SER A 20 -35.12 -6.63 33.72
N SER A 21 -34.95 -5.99 32.55
CA SER A 21 -33.66 -5.57 31.99
C SER A 21 -32.91 -4.67 32.98
N ALA A 22 -31.67 -5.01 33.31
CA ALA A 22 -30.85 -4.21 34.21
C ALA A 22 -30.31 -2.98 33.47
N LEU A 23 -30.83 -1.80 33.81
CA LEU A 23 -30.38 -0.52 33.27
C LEU A 23 -28.96 -0.23 33.78
N VAL A 24 -27.94 -0.38 32.92
CA VAL A 24 -26.55 -0.04 33.26
C VAL A 24 -26.34 1.46 33.04
N ARG A 25 -26.14 2.21 34.12
CA ARG A 25 -25.73 3.62 34.04
C ARG A 25 -24.23 3.74 34.21
N VAL A 26 -23.57 4.34 33.23
CA VAL A 26 -22.17 4.74 33.34
C VAL A 26 -22.14 6.26 33.51
N ARG A 27 -21.70 6.71 34.68
CA ARG A 27 -21.55 8.13 35.00
C ARG A 27 -20.08 8.50 34.95
N PHE A 28 -19.73 9.43 34.07
CA PHE A 28 -18.37 9.97 34.01
C PHE A 28 -18.30 11.27 34.80
N HIS A 29 -17.37 11.34 35.74
CA HIS A 29 -17.05 12.55 36.47
C HIS A 29 -15.72 13.11 35.99
N VAL A 30 -15.77 14.27 35.35
CA VAL A 30 -14.56 14.99 34.95
C VAL A 30 -14.40 16.21 35.84
N LYS A 31 -13.30 16.24 36.58
CA LYS A 31 -12.96 17.34 37.49
C LYS A 31 -12.08 18.34 36.77
N PHE A 32 -12.51 19.59 36.76
CA PHE A 32 -11.71 20.72 36.29
C PHE A 32 -11.32 21.62 37.47
N ALA A 33 -10.31 22.47 37.26
CA ALA A 33 -9.97 23.52 38.22
C ALA A 33 -11.09 24.58 38.22
N GLY A 34 -12.12 24.35 39.03
CA GLY A 34 -13.27 25.24 39.17
C GLY A 34 -14.63 24.54 39.34
N GLY A 35 -14.71 23.21 39.20
CA GLY A 35 -15.97 22.49 39.40
C GLY A 35 -15.98 21.11 38.76
N PHE A 36 -17.13 20.44 38.84
CA PHE A 36 -17.38 19.13 38.25
C PHE A 36 -18.43 19.24 37.15
N ALA A 37 -18.20 18.56 36.03
CA ALA A 37 -19.24 18.25 35.06
C ALA A 37 -19.51 16.73 35.13
N SER A 38 -20.78 16.35 35.02
CA SER A 38 -21.19 14.95 34.96
C SER A 38 -21.96 14.72 33.67
N LEU A 39 -21.63 13.64 32.97
CA LEU A 39 -22.37 13.14 31.82
C LEU A 39 -22.95 11.79 32.20
N ASP A 40 -24.28 11.68 32.09
CA ASP A 40 -25.01 10.43 32.29
C ASP A 40 -25.46 9.91 30.92
N ILE A 41 -25.08 8.69 30.59
CA ILE A 41 -25.58 7.96 29.43
C ILE A 41 -26.35 6.75 29.94
N ALA A 42 -27.57 6.57 29.46
CA ALA A 42 -28.39 5.40 29.72
C ALA A 42 -28.89 4.87 28.37
N GLY A 43 -28.71 3.57 28.15
CA GLY A 43 -29.20 2.87 26.98
C GLY A 43 -29.50 1.41 27.36
N ASP A 44 -30.60 0.91 26.83
CA ASP A 44 -30.98 -0.50 26.87
C ASP A 44 -30.54 -1.07 25.52
N ASP A 45 -29.61 -2.02 25.53
CA ASP A 45 -28.89 -2.59 24.38
C ASP A 45 -27.71 -1.78 23.82
N PHE A 46 -26.51 -2.34 24.00
CA PHE A 46 -25.27 -1.86 23.38
C PHE A 46 -25.16 -2.43 21.96
N ASP A 47 -25.46 -1.61 20.96
CA ASP A 47 -24.98 -1.79 19.59
C ASP A 47 -24.19 -0.53 19.21
N MET A 48 -22.91 -0.69 18.89
CA MET A 48 -21.94 0.39 18.74
C MET A 48 -21.83 0.79 17.26
N ASP A 49 -22.80 1.59 16.79
CA ASP A 49 -22.66 2.41 15.59
C ASP A 49 -23.35 3.77 15.82
N ALA A 50 -22.61 4.72 16.38
CA ALA A 50 -23.05 6.11 16.51
C ALA A 50 -22.31 6.99 15.48
N ILE A 51 -22.93 7.20 14.32
CA ILE A 51 -22.53 8.23 13.35
C ILE A 51 -23.02 9.58 13.88
N LEU A 52 -22.10 10.47 14.27
CA LEU A 52 -22.39 11.89 14.53
C LEU A 52 -22.47 12.65 13.20
N ILE A 53 -23.66 12.99 12.74
CA ILE A 53 -23.87 13.94 11.64
C ILE A 53 -23.99 15.35 12.24
N PHE A 54 -23.07 16.25 11.87
CA PHE A 54 -23.22 17.68 12.10
C PHE A 54 -23.61 18.36 10.78
N ASP A 55 -24.82 18.91 10.73
CA ASP A 55 -25.23 19.87 9.69
C ASP A 55 -25.06 21.29 10.24
N ALA A 56 -24.27 22.11 9.56
CA ALA A 56 -24.07 23.51 9.91
C ALA A 56 -24.25 24.37 8.65
N THR A 57 -25.49 24.75 8.38
CA THR A 57 -25.79 25.88 7.50
C THR A 57 -25.95 27.14 8.36
N MET A 58 -25.13 28.17 8.12
CA MET A 58 -25.36 29.51 8.68
C MET A 58 -25.23 30.57 7.58
N SER A 59 -26.31 31.32 7.37
CA SER A 59 -26.32 32.59 6.63
C SER A 59 -25.84 33.74 7.52
N PRO A 60 -25.22 34.80 6.97
CA PRO A 60 -24.76 35.93 7.75
C PRO A 60 -25.84 37.02 7.88
N PRO A 61 -25.93 37.73 9.03
CA PRO A 61 -26.46 39.08 9.06
C PRO A 61 -25.33 40.11 9.14
N LYS A 62 -25.56 41.22 8.43
CA LYS A 62 -24.82 42.48 8.50
C LYS A 62 -25.13 43.21 9.82
N THR A 63 -24.17 43.94 10.38
CA THR A 63 -24.36 45.32 10.89
C THR A 63 -23.05 46.01 11.29
N ASP A 64 -23.13 47.35 11.25
CA ASP A 64 -22.14 48.42 11.40
C ASP A 64 -21.79 48.84 12.86
N LEU A 65 -20.63 49.50 12.99
CA LEU A 65 -20.23 50.63 13.86
C LEU A 65 -20.25 50.54 15.41
N GLY A 66 -19.06 50.74 16.03
CA GLY A 66 -18.83 51.83 17.01
C GLY A 66 -18.43 51.53 18.48
N ASN A 67 -17.15 51.78 18.80
CA ASN A 67 -16.49 52.29 20.04
C ASN A 67 -16.44 51.54 21.42
N GLU A 68 -15.18 51.31 21.84
CA GLU A 68 -14.48 51.38 23.15
C GLU A 68 -15.11 50.90 24.48
N MET A 69 -14.48 49.90 25.13
CA MET A 69 -13.61 50.07 26.32
C MET A 69 -13.05 48.71 26.81
N PHE A 70 -11.81 48.75 27.34
CA PHE A 70 -11.04 47.62 27.83
C PHE A 70 -11.70 46.87 29.01
N SER A 71 -11.80 45.53 28.91
CA SER A 71 -11.75 44.64 30.07
C SER A 71 -11.27 43.24 29.66
N SER A 72 -10.38 42.71 30.49
CA SER A 72 -9.65 41.45 30.38
C SER A 72 -10.56 40.23 30.14
N VAL A 73 -10.37 39.52 29.03
CA VAL A 73 -10.82 38.13 28.89
C VAL A 73 -9.67 37.25 28.43
N MET A 74 -9.31 36.33 29.32
CA MET A 74 -8.46 35.18 29.03
C MET A 74 -9.03 34.34 27.89
N LYS A 75 -8.11 33.95 27.00
CA LYS A 75 -8.02 32.64 26.31
C LYS A 75 -9.24 31.72 26.41
N ALA A 76 -9.84 31.43 25.26
CA ALA A 76 -10.30 30.09 24.93
C ALA A 76 -9.71 29.70 23.57
N ALA A 77 -8.43 29.35 23.56
CA ALA A 77 -7.92 28.49 22.50
C ALA A 77 -8.55 27.12 22.75
N VAL A 78 -9.53 26.75 21.93
CA VAL A 78 -10.00 25.36 21.85
C VAL A 78 -8.83 24.56 21.30
N ALA A 79 -8.05 23.98 22.20
CA ALA A 79 -7.20 22.86 21.85
C ALA A 79 -8.14 21.75 21.41
N ALA A 80 -8.27 21.58 20.09
CA ALA A 80 -8.67 20.30 19.54
C ALA A 80 -7.65 19.29 20.07
N ALA A 81 -8.02 18.59 21.13
CA ALA A 81 -7.34 17.37 21.52
C ALA A 81 -7.48 16.46 20.30
N ALA A 82 -6.41 16.40 19.53
CA ALA A 82 -6.19 15.36 18.57
C ALA A 82 -6.53 14.04 19.28
N LEU A 83 -7.63 13.41 18.83
CA LEU A 83 -7.70 11.97 18.74
C LEU A 83 -6.58 11.58 17.76
N PHE A 84 -5.33 11.65 18.23
CA PHE A 84 -4.29 10.83 17.68
C PHE A 84 -4.81 9.42 17.93
N GLY A 85 -5.31 8.79 16.85
CA GLY A 85 -5.38 7.35 16.82
C GLY A 85 -4.03 6.88 17.33
N SER A 86 -4.05 6.20 18.48
CA SER A 86 -2.90 5.41 18.87
C SER A 86 -2.50 4.64 17.62
N PRO A 87 -1.22 4.63 17.20
CA PRO A 87 -0.81 3.59 16.29
C PRO A 87 -1.18 2.31 17.03
N ALA A 88 -2.21 1.61 16.54
CA ALA A 88 -2.40 0.24 16.92
C ALA A 88 -1.11 -0.40 16.43
N PHE A 89 -0.14 -0.56 17.32
CA PHE A 89 0.90 -1.55 17.11
C PHE A 89 0.11 -2.82 16.86
N ALA A 90 -0.01 -3.22 15.59
CA ALA A 90 -0.68 -4.45 15.24
C ALA A 90 -0.03 -5.51 16.12
N ALA A 91 -0.81 -6.07 17.05
CA ALA A 91 -0.29 -7.11 17.89
C ALA A 91 0.14 -8.22 16.94
N ARG A 92 1.41 -8.60 17.02
CA ARG A 92 1.93 -9.69 16.19
C ARG A 92 0.97 -10.87 16.25
N LEU A 93 0.72 -11.51 15.10
CA LEU A 93 -0.22 -12.64 15.01
C LEU A 93 0.17 -13.79 15.96
N GLY A 94 1.46 -13.88 16.32
CA GLY A 94 1.96 -14.77 17.37
C GLY A 94 1.96 -16.23 16.96
N LYS A 95 1.97 -16.52 15.66
CA LYS A 95 1.91 -17.87 15.11
C LYS A 95 3.31 -18.41 14.80
N PRO A 96 3.53 -19.73 14.94
CA PRO A 96 4.67 -20.41 14.34
C PRO A 96 4.82 -20.07 12.84
N THR A 97 6.05 -20.14 12.32
CA THR A 97 6.34 -19.79 10.93
C THR A 97 6.72 -21.02 10.11
N LEU A 98 6.28 -21.06 8.86
CA LEU A 98 6.62 -22.13 7.92
C LEU A 98 8.11 -22.04 7.52
N PHE A 99 8.59 -20.82 7.26
CA PHE A 99 9.98 -20.52 6.91
C PHE A 99 10.57 -19.47 7.86
N SER A 100 11.37 -19.93 8.83
CA SER A 100 12.04 -19.03 9.80
C SER A 100 13.17 -18.18 9.19
N ASP A 101 13.65 -18.52 8.00
CA ASP A 101 14.69 -17.80 7.26
C ASP A 101 14.13 -16.81 6.22
N GLY A 102 12.81 -16.61 6.23
CA GLY A 102 12.09 -15.76 5.28
C GLY A 102 11.74 -16.48 3.98
N LEU A 103 10.74 -15.96 3.26
CA LEU A 103 10.17 -16.67 2.12
C LEU A 103 11.04 -16.63 0.84
N SER A 104 11.85 -15.59 0.66
CA SER A 104 12.54 -15.29 -0.60
C SER A 104 13.50 -16.39 -1.08
N SER A 105 14.20 -17.08 -0.18
CA SER A 105 15.15 -18.16 -0.50
C SER A 105 14.46 -19.40 -1.09
N HIS A 106 13.17 -19.58 -0.80
CA HIS A 106 12.39 -20.78 -1.16
C HIS A 106 11.61 -20.64 -2.46
N VAL A 107 11.43 -19.42 -2.96
CA VAL A 107 10.54 -19.15 -4.12
C VAL A 107 11.21 -18.45 -5.29
N ASN A 108 12.25 -17.62 -5.05
CA ASN A 108 12.75 -16.71 -6.09
C ASN A 108 13.39 -17.43 -7.26
N LYS A 109 14.10 -18.54 -7.03
CA LYS A 109 14.76 -19.28 -8.10
C LYS A 109 13.71 -19.82 -9.08
N GLU A 110 12.64 -20.40 -8.56
CA GLU A 110 11.55 -20.97 -9.31
C GLU A 110 10.71 -19.88 -9.96
N PHE A 111 10.48 -18.74 -9.30
CA PHE A 111 9.86 -17.57 -9.94
C PHE A 111 10.67 -17.07 -11.13
N MET A 112 11.99 -16.93 -11.01
CA MET A 112 12.83 -16.50 -12.14
C MET A 112 12.75 -17.48 -13.31
N GLN A 113 12.57 -18.78 -13.02
CA GLN A 113 12.44 -19.82 -14.03
C GLN A 113 11.06 -19.87 -14.70
N TYR A 114 9.98 -19.72 -13.92
CA TYR A 114 8.61 -19.99 -14.37
C TYR A 114 7.76 -18.75 -14.60
N MET A 115 8.22 -17.56 -14.19
CA MET A 115 7.60 -16.26 -14.50
C MET A 115 8.45 -15.53 -15.55
N PRO A 116 8.14 -15.68 -16.84
CA PRO A 116 8.96 -15.14 -17.91
C PRO A 116 8.88 -13.61 -17.98
N SER A 117 9.97 -12.98 -18.42
CA SER A 117 9.97 -11.55 -18.74
C SER A 117 8.91 -11.23 -19.80
N THR A 118 8.00 -10.30 -19.51
CA THR A 118 7.04 -9.83 -20.51
C THR A 118 7.73 -8.85 -21.48
N PRO A 119 7.64 -9.07 -22.80
CA PRO A 119 8.14 -8.12 -23.79
C PRO A 119 7.62 -6.71 -23.53
N SER A 120 8.51 -5.73 -23.57
CA SER A 120 8.14 -4.34 -23.27
C SER A 120 8.99 -3.34 -24.03
N THR A 121 8.44 -2.12 -24.13
CA THR A 121 9.17 -0.95 -24.60
C THR A 121 9.18 0.10 -23.51
N ASN A 122 10.25 0.89 -23.45
CA ASN A 122 10.31 2.02 -22.52
C ASN A 122 10.74 3.32 -23.20
N GLY A 123 10.29 4.42 -22.61
CA GLY A 123 10.58 5.77 -23.11
C GLY A 123 10.73 6.76 -21.96
N ALA A 124 11.91 7.36 -21.85
CA ALA A 124 12.17 8.42 -20.89
C ALA A 124 11.30 9.65 -21.18
N TRP A 125 10.76 10.25 -20.13
CA TRP A 125 10.09 11.53 -20.23
C TRP A 125 11.12 12.62 -20.55
N SER A 126 10.63 13.66 -21.21
CA SER A 126 11.40 14.89 -21.27
C SER A 126 11.60 15.44 -19.86
N TRP A 127 12.79 15.97 -19.61
CA TRP A 127 13.13 16.51 -18.31
C TRP A 127 12.18 17.64 -17.89
N GLY A 128 11.94 17.75 -16.58
CA GLY A 128 11.13 18.81 -15.97
C GLY A 128 9.72 18.41 -15.57
N TRP A 129 9.35 17.12 -15.73
CA TRP A 129 8.03 16.58 -15.39
C TRP A 129 8.14 15.35 -14.49
N ILE A 130 7.24 15.26 -13.51
CA ILE A 130 7.16 14.15 -12.57
C ILE A 130 5.70 13.91 -12.16
N PRO A 131 5.26 12.66 -11.92
CA PRO A 131 4.00 12.42 -11.23
C PRO A 131 4.02 13.07 -9.85
N LYS A 132 2.96 13.78 -9.48
CA LYS A 132 2.83 14.41 -8.16
C LYS A 132 3.04 13.38 -7.05
N ARG A 133 2.53 12.15 -7.21
CA ARG A 133 2.72 11.08 -6.24
C ARG A 133 4.20 10.75 -6.02
N CYS A 134 4.99 10.61 -7.09
CA CYS A 134 6.44 10.36 -6.96
C CYS A 134 7.16 11.55 -6.31
N ALA A 135 6.72 12.78 -6.61
CA ALA A 135 7.27 14.00 -6.02
C ALA A 135 6.94 14.13 -4.52
N ASP A 136 5.71 13.79 -4.13
CA ASP A 136 5.28 13.77 -2.73
C ASP A 136 6.06 12.71 -1.95
N GLU A 137 6.21 11.51 -2.52
CA GLU A 137 6.97 10.41 -1.91
C GLU A 137 8.46 10.74 -1.77
N ALA A 138 9.06 11.35 -2.80
CA ALA A 138 10.45 11.80 -2.77
C ALA A 138 10.70 12.91 -1.74
N ASN A 139 9.67 13.66 -1.34
CA ASN A 139 9.81 14.80 -0.43
C ASN A 139 9.28 14.50 0.98
N ARG A 140 9.12 13.22 1.33
CA ARG A 140 8.74 12.84 2.69
C ARG A 140 9.84 13.25 3.68
N PRO A 141 9.48 13.66 4.93
CA PRO A 141 10.45 14.14 5.92
C PRO A 141 11.56 13.12 6.25
N ASP A 142 11.23 11.84 6.21
CA ASP A 142 12.10 10.69 6.49
C ASP A 142 12.93 10.24 5.27
N VAL A 143 12.54 10.68 4.06
CA VAL A 143 13.14 10.27 2.79
C VAL A 143 13.31 11.50 1.87
N PRO A 144 14.03 12.57 2.28
CA PRO A 144 14.02 13.84 1.55
C PRO A 144 14.95 13.80 0.32
N PHE A 145 14.57 13.02 -0.68
CA PHE A 145 15.25 13.00 -1.97
C PHE A 145 14.87 14.23 -2.80
N SER A 146 15.84 14.74 -3.54
CA SER A 146 15.54 15.78 -4.51
C SER A 146 14.76 15.16 -5.67
N TRP A 147 13.54 15.65 -5.95
CA TRP A 147 12.80 15.19 -7.12
C TRP A 147 13.50 15.53 -8.47
N TYR A 148 14.53 16.39 -8.45
CA TYR A 148 15.35 16.70 -9.64
C TYR A 148 16.29 15.56 -10.02
N ASP A 149 16.56 14.66 -9.08
CA ASP A 149 17.43 13.50 -9.25
C ASP A 149 16.64 12.26 -9.71
N PHE A 150 15.39 12.42 -10.17
CA PHE A 150 14.57 11.34 -10.69
C PHE A 150 14.59 11.28 -12.22
N GLU A 151 14.72 10.05 -12.70
CA GLU A 151 14.45 9.64 -14.07
C GLU A 151 13.02 9.10 -14.11
N VAL A 152 12.16 9.75 -14.90
CA VAL A 152 10.78 9.29 -15.11
C VAL A 152 10.66 8.71 -16.51
N PHE A 153 10.06 7.53 -16.62
CA PHE A 153 9.90 6.85 -17.89
C PHE A 153 8.60 6.04 -17.91
N ASN A 154 8.07 5.86 -19.12
CA ASN A 154 6.93 4.97 -19.36
C ASN A 154 7.45 3.59 -19.76
N VAL A 155 6.74 2.56 -19.33
CA VAL A 155 6.99 1.17 -19.73
C VAL A 155 5.69 0.59 -20.24
N GLN A 156 5.65 0.23 -21.52
CA GLN A 156 4.53 -0.44 -22.14
C GLN A 156 4.87 -1.90 -22.39
N TYR A 157 4.22 -2.79 -21.66
CA TYR A 157 4.31 -4.23 -21.84
C TYR A 157 3.38 -4.67 -22.98
N GLU A 158 3.75 -5.70 -23.76
CA GLU A 158 2.96 -6.15 -24.92
C GLU A 158 1.58 -6.74 -24.54
N ASP A 159 1.38 -7.08 -23.26
CA ASP A 159 0.10 -7.56 -22.72
C ASP A 159 -0.81 -6.45 -22.20
N CYS A 160 -0.45 -5.18 -22.39
CA CYS A 160 -1.29 -4.06 -22.00
C CYS A 160 -1.16 -2.89 -22.99
N GLU A 161 -2.29 -2.38 -23.45
CA GLU A 161 -2.33 -1.20 -24.31
C GLU A 161 -1.91 0.09 -23.58
N GLU A 162 -1.81 0.04 -22.26
CA GLU A 162 -1.40 1.16 -21.41
C GLU A 162 0.01 0.99 -20.86
N ALA A 163 0.72 2.12 -20.75
CA ALA A 163 2.04 2.16 -20.15
C ALA A 163 1.96 2.45 -18.64
N TRP A 164 2.75 1.75 -17.85
CA TRP A 164 3.00 2.11 -16.45
C TRP A 164 4.05 3.21 -16.36
N ILE A 165 3.94 4.04 -15.32
CA ILE A 165 4.90 5.10 -15.05
C ILE A 165 5.90 4.64 -13.99
N PHE A 166 7.18 4.76 -14.31
CA PHE A 166 8.28 4.44 -13.42
C PHE A 166 9.01 5.71 -13.00
N CYS A 167 9.33 5.81 -11.71
CA CYS A 167 10.06 6.91 -11.10
C CYS A 167 11.32 6.35 -10.42
N ARG A 168 12.49 6.51 -11.04
CA ARG A 168 13.74 6.01 -10.49
C ARG A 168 14.64 7.17 -10.08
N HIS A 169 15.01 7.24 -8.81
CA HIS A 169 16.08 8.14 -8.38
C HIS A 169 17.41 7.67 -8.98
N THR A 170 18.23 8.59 -9.49
CA THR A 170 19.50 8.29 -10.21
C THR A 170 20.46 7.43 -9.40
N LYS A 171 20.46 7.59 -8.07
CA LYS A 171 21.27 6.81 -7.12
C LYS A 171 20.62 5.51 -6.61
N ALA A 172 19.42 5.16 -7.06
CA ALA A 172 18.78 3.91 -6.65
C ALA A 172 19.61 2.70 -7.13
N GLU A 173 19.73 1.70 -6.25
CA GLU A 173 20.48 0.47 -6.50
C GLU A 173 19.80 -0.41 -7.55
N LEU A 174 18.46 -0.37 -7.64
CA LEU A 174 17.73 -0.98 -8.75
C LEU A 174 17.92 -0.17 -10.03
N SER A 175 18.39 -0.83 -11.08
CA SER A 175 18.44 -0.28 -12.43
C SER A 175 17.05 -0.18 -13.07
N GLN A 176 16.90 0.64 -14.12
CA GLN A 176 15.65 0.69 -14.89
C GLN A 176 15.27 -0.69 -15.44
N THR A 177 16.25 -1.44 -15.94
CA THR A 177 16.04 -2.81 -16.46
C THR A 177 15.52 -3.75 -15.38
N GLN A 178 16.09 -3.75 -14.18
CA GLN A 178 15.60 -4.59 -13.08
C GLN A 178 14.16 -4.22 -12.72
N LEU A 179 13.83 -2.92 -12.63
CA LEU A 179 12.45 -2.50 -12.38
C LEU A 179 11.49 -3.01 -13.46
N ILE A 180 11.86 -2.86 -14.73
CA ILE A 180 11.04 -3.29 -15.88
C ILE A 180 10.87 -4.80 -15.89
N ASP A 181 11.94 -5.56 -15.71
CA ASP A 181 11.92 -7.02 -15.80
C ASP A 181 11.14 -7.64 -14.65
N TYR A 182 11.47 -7.28 -13.40
CA TYR A 182 10.87 -7.90 -12.22
C TYR A 182 9.38 -7.56 -12.11
N PHE A 183 8.99 -6.31 -12.37
CA PHE A 183 7.57 -5.94 -12.46
C PHE A 183 6.88 -6.64 -13.64
N GLY A 184 7.55 -6.70 -14.80
CA GLY A 184 7.00 -7.29 -16.02
C GLY A 184 6.77 -8.79 -15.95
N ARG A 185 7.49 -9.51 -15.09
CA ARG A 185 7.29 -10.95 -14.84
C ARG A 185 5.98 -11.24 -14.11
N LEU A 186 5.43 -10.26 -13.40
CA LEU A 186 4.17 -10.42 -12.68
C LEU A 186 2.97 -10.46 -13.64
N PRO A 187 1.92 -11.23 -13.33
CA PRO A 187 0.68 -11.26 -14.10
C PRO A 187 0.09 -9.87 -14.36
N VAL A 188 -0.38 -9.64 -15.57
CA VAL A 188 -0.95 -8.34 -15.97
C VAL A 188 -2.16 -7.95 -15.11
N HIS A 189 -2.95 -8.93 -14.69
CA HIS A 189 -4.13 -8.71 -13.86
C HIS A 189 -3.81 -8.31 -12.41
N GLU A 190 -2.57 -8.51 -11.95
CA GLU A 190 -2.07 -7.95 -10.69
C GLU A 190 -1.42 -6.59 -10.92
N ARG A 191 -0.60 -6.44 -11.97
CA ARG A 191 0.03 -5.16 -12.32
C ARG A 191 -0.97 -4.04 -12.54
N GLN A 192 -2.17 -4.35 -13.02
CA GLN A 192 -3.21 -3.34 -13.27
C GLN A 192 -3.67 -2.59 -12.01
N SER A 193 -3.42 -3.14 -10.82
CA SER A 193 -3.68 -2.51 -9.51
C SER A 193 -2.64 -1.47 -9.12
N VAL A 194 -1.51 -1.41 -9.84
CA VAL A 194 -0.40 -0.48 -9.57
C VAL A 194 -0.38 0.64 -10.61
N SER A 195 -0.46 1.89 -10.17
CA SER A 195 -0.28 3.08 -11.02
C SER A 195 1.19 3.42 -11.24
N TYR A 196 2.04 3.26 -10.22
CA TYR A 196 3.42 3.71 -10.23
C TYR A 196 4.39 2.69 -9.66
N VAL A 197 5.58 2.60 -10.26
CA VAL A 197 6.71 1.86 -9.71
C VAL A 197 7.82 2.86 -9.39
N MET A 198 8.26 2.90 -8.13
CA MET A 198 9.28 3.84 -7.67
C MET A 198 10.50 3.12 -7.12
N ALA A 199 11.69 3.64 -7.42
CA ALA A 199 12.94 3.13 -6.87
C ALA A 199 13.81 4.26 -6.32
N VAL A 200 14.32 4.07 -5.11
CA VAL A 200 15.14 5.05 -4.40
C VAL A 200 16.31 4.40 -3.66
N PRO A 201 17.34 5.16 -3.26
CA PRO A 201 18.37 4.67 -2.35
C PRO A 201 17.78 4.18 -1.02
N GLY A 202 18.35 3.12 -0.43
CA GLY A 202 17.83 2.61 0.84
C GLY A 202 18.58 1.41 1.39
N LYS A 203 18.01 0.79 2.42
CA LYS A 203 18.63 -0.33 3.15
C LYS A 203 18.09 -1.71 2.75
N GLY A 204 17.42 -1.82 1.61
CA GLY A 204 16.74 -3.05 1.20
C GLY A 204 15.37 -3.14 1.82
N SER A 205 14.50 -2.18 1.50
CA SER A 205 13.12 -2.14 1.97
C SER A 205 12.15 -1.85 0.85
N ALA A 206 10.89 -2.27 0.98
CA ALA A 206 9.84 -1.89 0.05
C ALA A 206 8.50 -1.74 0.77
N TYR A 207 7.55 -1.08 0.12
CA TYR A 207 6.17 -0.91 0.59
C TYR A 207 5.28 -0.51 -0.59
N GLU A 208 3.98 -0.67 -0.39
CA GLU A 208 2.93 -0.14 -1.25
C GLU A 208 2.19 1.01 -0.56
N ILE A 209 1.82 2.03 -1.35
CA ILE A 209 0.97 3.11 -0.87
C ILE A 209 0.18 3.77 -2.02
N GLY A 210 -1.15 3.69 -1.99
CA GLY A 210 -2.00 4.42 -2.94
C GLY A 210 -1.80 4.01 -4.41
N GLY A 211 -1.64 2.71 -4.66
CA GLY A 211 -1.34 2.15 -5.98
C GLY A 211 0.10 2.41 -6.44
N MET A 212 1.01 2.83 -5.55
CA MET A 212 2.43 2.98 -5.83
C MET A 212 3.22 1.94 -5.05
N VAL A 213 4.03 1.15 -5.75
CA VAL A 213 5.03 0.29 -5.12
C VAL A 213 6.37 1.01 -5.08
N VAL A 214 6.99 1.07 -3.92
CA VAL A 214 8.26 1.77 -3.68
C VAL A 214 9.31 0.79 -3.23
N PHE A 215 10.43 0.76 -3.96
CA PHE A 215 11.58 -0.07 -3.66
C PHE A 215 12.76 0.79 -3.22
N GLN A 216 13.39 0.44 -2.10
CA GLN A 216 14.47 1.19 -1.50
C GLN A 216 15.71 0.31 -1.30
N GLY A 217 16.83 0.64 -1.92
CA GLY A 217 18.04 -0.17 -1.79
C GLY A 217 18.02 -1.43 -2.66
N ARG A 218 18.69 -2.49 -2.18
CA ARG A 218 18.84 -3.76 -2.91
C ARG A 218 17.64 -4.67 -2.67
N THR A 219 16.62 -4.56 -3.51
CA THR A 219 15.38 -5.37 -3.43
C THR A 219 15.06 -6.11 -4.74
N ALA A 220 16.08 -6.44 -5.54
CA ALA A 220 15.91 -7.14 -6.81
C ALA A 220 15.53 -8.62 -6.58
N SER A 221 14.23 -8.86 -6.37
CA SER A 221 13.64 -10.17 -6.09
C SER A 221 12.19 -10.20 -6.60
N VAL A 222 11.81 -11.26 -7.32
CA VAL A 222 10.45 -11.39 -7.85
C VAL A 222 9.44 -11.56 -6.72
N SER A 223 9.80 -12.28 -5.64
CA SER A 223 8.92 -12.41 -4.48
C SER A 223 8.67 -11.08 -3.77
N VAL A 224 9.66 -10.18 -3.71
CA VAL A 224 9.46 -8.83 -3.15
C VAL A 224 8.53 -8.01 -4.03
N PHE A 225 8.72 -8.05 -5.35
CA PHE A 225 7.79 -7.37 -6.26
C PHE A 225 6.37 -7.96 -6.15
N GLN A 226 6.23 -9.28 -6.08
CA GLN A 226 4.95 -9.95 -5.87
C GLN A 226 4.30 -9.54 -4.55
N HIS A 227 5.09 -9.43 -3.48
CA HIS A 227 4.61 -8.99 -2.17
C HIS A 227 4.04 -7.57 -2.24
N GLU A 228 4.79 -6.61 -2.79
CA GLU A 228 4.32 -5.21 -2.88
C GLU A 228 3.14 -5.04 -3.84
N VAL A 229 3.12 -5.76 -4.96
CA VAL A 229 1.95 -5.78 -5.85
C VAL A 229 0.76 -6.47 -5.17
N GLY A 230 1.02 -7.47 -4.32
CA GLY A 230 0.02 -8.12 -3.49
C GLY A 230 -0.72 -7.14 -2.58
N HIS A 231 -0.03 -6.15 -2.01
CA HIS A 231 -0.67 -5.07 -1.23
C HIS A 231 -1.67 -4.25 -2.06
N ALA A 232 -1.30 -3.90 -3.30
CA ALA A 232 -2.20 -3.19 -4.21
C ALA A 232 -3.40 -4.06 -4.61
N VAL A 233 -3.18 -5.36 -4.85
CA VAL A 233 -4.26 -6.30 -5.18
C VAL A 233 -5.21 -6.48 -4.00
N ASP A 234 -4.67 -6.66 -2.80
CA ASP A 234 -5.43 -6.74 -1.54
C ASP A 234 -6.37 -5.53 -1.40
N ALA A 235 -5.85 -4.32 -1.63
CA ALA A 235 -6.58 -3.08 -1.47
C ALA A 235 -7.64 -2.81 -2.55
N TYR A 236 -7.36 -3.16 -3.81
CA TYR A 236 -8.08 -2.56 -4.95
C TYR A 236 -8.84 -3.56 -5.85
N ASN A 237 -8.56 -4.87 -5.78
CA ASN A 237 -9.18 -5.82 -6.71
C ASN A 237 -10.58 -6.24 -6.31
N ASN A 238 -10.96 -6.04 -5.05
CA ASN A 238 -12.24 -6.50 -4.52
C ASN A 238 -13.15 -5.31 -4.13
N PRO A 239 -14.45 -5.36 -4.46
CA PRO A 239 -15.36 -4.22 -4.28
C PRO A 239 -15.67 -3.91 -2.81
N ASP A 240 -15.52 -4.88 -1.93
CA ASP A 240 -15.67 -4.78 -0.47
C ASP A 240 -14.40 -4.24 0.22
N GLY A 241 -13.36 -3.89 -0.54
CA GLY A 241 -12.14 -3.26 -0.05
C GLY A 241 -11.04 -4.26 0.25
N SER A 242 -10.25 -3.97 1.30
CA SER A 242 -9.08 -4.75 1.69
C SER A 242 -9.42 -6.18 2.09
N SER A 243 -8.97 -7.13 1.27
CA SER A 243 -9.18 -8.57 1.44
C SER A 243 -8.57 -9.12 2.73
N SER A 244 -7.42 -8.59 3.14
CA SER A 244 -6.71 -8.90 4.38
C SER A 244 -7.47 -8.51 5.64
N SER A 245 -8.42 -7.57 5.53
CA SER A 245 -9.19 -7.06 6.67
C SER A 245 -10.58 -7.68 6.79
N THR A 246 -10.94 -8.61 5.90
CA THR A 246 -12.26 -9.24 5.97
C THR A 246 -12.30 -10.32 7.03
N LYS A 247 -13.50 -10.55 7.58
CA LYS A 247 -13.71 -11.56 8.61
C LYS A 247 -13.27 -12.95 8.15
N GLU A 248 -13.49 -13.28 6.88
CA GLU A 248 -13.10 -14.57 6.31
C GLU A 248 -11.59 -14.81 6.41
N PHE A 249 -10.76 -13.78 6.15
CA PHE A 249 -9.31 -13.92 6.24
C PHE A 249 -8.83 -13.96 7.69
N LEU A 250 -9.39 -13.12 8.57
CA LEU A 250 -9.08 -13.13 10.00
C LEU A 250 -9.44 -14.48 10.65
N ASP A 251 -10.61 -15.05 10.32
CA ASP A 251 -11.02 -16.37 10.79
C ASP A 251 -10.11 -17.49 10.22
N ALA A 252 -9.57 -17.32 9.01
CA ALA A 252 -8.61 -18.23 8.42
C ALA A 252 -7.26 -18.19 9.12
N ILE A 253 -6.74 -16.99 9.43
CA ILE A 253 -5.57 -16.80 10.30
C ILE A 253 -5.81 -17.56 11.60
N ASP A 254 -6.87 -17.25 12.34
CA ASP A 254 -7.17 -17.88 13.63
C ASP A 254 -7.30 -19.40 13.54
N GLY A 255 -7.88 -19.90 12.45
CA GLY A 255 -8.08 -21.31 12.20
C GLY A 255 -6.81 -22.08 11.82
N ASP A 256 -5.77 -21.41 11.34
CA ASP A 256 -4.50 -22.00 10.93
C ASP A 256 -3.46 -21.98 12.05
N THR A 257 -2.52 -22.91 11.98
CA THR A 257 -1.53 -23.14 13.06
C THR A 257 -0.18 -22.48 12.79
N CYS A 258 0.01 -21.91 11.61
CA CYS A 258 1.23 -21.19 11.23
C CYS A 258 0.93 -20.03 10.28
N VAL A 259 1.94 -19.21 10.00
CA VAL A 259 1.99 -18.20 8.92
C VAL A 259 3.23 -18.45 8.04
N PRO A 260 3.34 -17.85 6.84
CA PRO A 260 4.45 -18.13 5.92
C PRO A 260 5.85 -17.92 6.51
N ASP A 261 6.10 -16.77 7.14
CA ASP A 261 7.40 -16.43 7.73
C ASP A 261 7.27 -15.43 8.90
N ASP A 262 8.41 -15.04 9.49
CA ASP A 262 8.44 -14.10 10.62
C ASP A 262 7.88 -12.72 10.26
N TYR A 263 7.94 -12.34 8.98
CA TYR A 263 7.43 -11.06 8.52
C TYR A 263 5.90 -11.06 8.43
N ALA A 264 5.30 -12.15 7.94
CA ALA A 264 3.85 -12.36 7.94
C ALA A 264 3.21 -12.17 9.34
N ASN A 265 3.95 -12.44 10.42
CA ASN A 265 3.47 -12.24 11.78
C ASN A 265 3.29 -10.78 12.20
N SER A 266 3.74 -9.79 11.43
CA SER A 266 3.66 -8.37 11.80
C SER A 266 2.22 -7.84 11.78
N SER A 267 1.42 -8.27 10.82
CA SER A 267 0.00 -7.90 10.70
C SER A 267 -0.74 -8.87 9.76
N ASN A 268 -2.07 -8.85 9.81
CA ASN A 268 -2.90 -9.55 8.83
C ASN A 268 -2.68 -9.06 7.39
N VAL A 269 -2.27 -7.81 7.20
CA VAL A 269 -2.00 -7.27 5.85
C VAL A 269 -0.74 -7.90 5.27
N GLU A 270 0.33 -7.99 6.06
CA GLU A 270 1.58 -8.65 5.64
C GLU A 270 1.44 -10.17 5.51
N ASP A 271 0.62 -10.79 6.36
CA ASP A 271 0.29 -12.21 6.22
C ASP A 271 -0.42 -12.50 4.90
N TYR A 272 -1.42 -11.69 4.54
CA TYR A 272 -2.17 -11.85 3.28
C TYR A 272 -1.25 -11.81 2.07
N THR A 273 -0.31 -10.86 2.00
CA THR A 273 0.60 -10.73 0.87
C THR A 273 1.65 -11.84 0.84
N GLN A 274 2.14 -12.30 2.00
CA GLN A 274 3.05 -13.44 2.06
C GLN A 274 2.39 -14.77 1.67
N VAL A 275 1.14 -14.99 2.08
CA VAL A 275 0.32 -16.11 1.60
C VAL A 275 0.09 -15.97 0.10
N GLY A 276 -0.10 -14.75 -0.41
CA GLY A 276 -0.14 -14.44 -1.84
C GLY A 276 1.12 -14.87 -2.59
N VAL A 277 2.31 -14.66 -2.03
CA VAL A 277 3.56 -15.14 -2.63
C VAL A 277 3.59 -16.68 -2.71
N LEU A 278 3.16 -17.39 -1.66
CA LEU A 278 3.05 -18.85 -1.69
C LEU A 278 2.02 -19.33 -2.72
N LEU A 279 0.88 -18.65 -2.83
CA LEU A 279 -0.14 -18.98 -3.81
C LEU A 279 0.34 -18.72 -5.26
N MET A 280 1.13 -17.67 -5.48
CA MET A 280 1.77 -17.43 -6.77
C MET A 280 2.69 -18.61 -7.12
N TYR A 281 3.52 -19.06 -6.17
CA TYR A 281 4.37 -20.24 -6.35
C TYR A 281 3.54 -21.48 -6.70
N ASN A 282 2.45 -21.72 -5.95
CA ASN A 282 1.53 -22.81 -6.23
C ASN A 282 0.91 -22.74 -7.64
N THR A 283 0.73 -21.54 -8.17
CA THR A 283 0.07 -21.29 -9.46
C THR A 283 1.04 -21.45 -10.64
N VAL A 284 2.29 -20.98 -10.53
CA VAL A 284 3.21 -20.91 -11.66
C VAL A 284 4.25 -22.03 -11.71
N VAL A 285 4.56 -22.65 -10.57
CA VAL A 285 5.61 -23.69 -10.48
C VAL A 285 5.00 -25.07 -10.70
N PRO A 286 5.52 -25.90 -11.63
CA PRO A 286 5.06 -27.27 -11.81
C PRO A 286 5.14 -28.09 -10.52
N GLY A 287 4.01 -28.70 -10.15
CA GLY A 287 3.86 -29.42 -8.88
C GLY A 287 3.59 -28.52 -7.66
N GLY A 288 3.58 -27.20 -7.84
CA GLY A 288 3.14 -26.23 -6.83
C GLY A 288 3.83 -26.39 -5.48
N LEU A 289 3.09 -26.13 -4.41
CA LEU A 289 3.61 -26.18 -3.04
C LEU A 289 4.07 -27.58 -2.59
N ASP A 290 3.66 -28.66 -3.25
CA ASP A 290 4.17 -30.01 -2.94
C ASP A 290 5.70 -30.11 -3.13
N ASN A 291 6.27 -29.23 -3.96
CA ASN A 291 7.70 -29.17 -4.24
C ASN A 291 8.44 -28.06 -3.46
N ILE A 292 7.79 -27.31 -2.58
CA ILE A 292 8.44 -26.18 -1.87
C ILE A 292 9.38 -26.63 -0.74
N GLY A 293 9.32 -27.90 -0.35
CA GLY A 293 10.20 -28.47 0.67
C GLY A 293 9.76 -28.22 2.12
N ALA A 294 8.53 -27.78 2.35
CA ALA A 294 7.93 -27.63 3.68
C ALA A 294 6.47 -28.08 3.69
N ASP A 295 5.97 -28.53 4.85
CA ASP A 295 4.56 -28.90 5.03
C ASP A 295 3.70 -27.63 5.22
N TYR A 296 3.10 -27.17 4.14
CA TYR A 296 2.26 -25.98 4.12
C TYR A 296 0.83 -26.21 4.65
N SER A 297 0.48 -27.43 5.06
CA SER A 297 -0.89 -27.75 5.51
C SER A 297 -1.34 -26.92 6.73
N CYS A 298 -0.37 -26.42 7.51
CA CYS A 298 -0.60 -25.59 8.68
C CYS A 298 -1.23 -24.21 8.37
N LEU A 299 -1.16 -23.74 7.12
CA LEU A 299 -1.74 -22.46 6.64
C LEU A 299 -2.78 -22.64 5.50
N SER A 300 -3.39 -23.83 5.40
CA SER A 300 -4.28 -24.19 4.30
C SER A 300 -5.56 -23.34 4.21
N LYS A 301 -6.08 -22.80 5.32
CA LYS A 301 -7.28 -21.95 5.28
C LYS A 301 -6.95 -20.57 4.72
N GLN A 302 -5.83 -19.98 5.12
CA GLN A 302 -5.33 -18.72 4.57
C GLN A 302 -5.15 -18.85 3.06
N LEU A 303 -4.48 -19.92 2.59
CA LEU A 303 -4.32 -20.18 1.16
C LEU A 303 -5.66 -20.26 0.41
N ALA A 304 -6.66 -20.93 1.00
CA ALA A 304 -7.98 -21.04 0.38
C ALA A 304 -8.69 -19.67 0.26
N VAL A 305 -8.58 -18.82 1.28
CA VAL A 305 -9.18 -17.47 1.25
C VAL A 305 -8.46 -16.58 0.25
N VAL A 306 -7.13 -16.54 0.27
CA VAL A 306 -6.35 -15.75 -0.71
C VAL A 306 -6.61 -16.26 -2.12
N ALA A 307 -6.75 -17.58 -2.32
CA ALA A 307 -7.07 -18.15 -3.61
C ALA A 307 -8.42 -17.67 -4.15
N ALA A 308 -9.46 -17.67 -3.30
CA ALA A 308 -10.78 -17.21 -3.68
C ALA A 308 -10.82 -15.72 -4.08
N ARG A 309 -9.91 -14.90 -3.52
CA ARG A 309 -9.92 -13.44 -3.70
C ARG A 309 -8.90 -12.92 -4.71
N GLN A 310 -7.81 -13.65 -4.96
CA GLN A 310 -6.68 -13.16 -5.75
C GLN A 310 -6.20 -14.10 -6.86
N GLN A 311 -6.45 -15.42 -6.78
CA GLN A 311 -5.83 -16.38 -7.72
C GLN A 311 -6.20 -16.13 -9.20
N ALA A 312 -7.39 -15.58 -9.45
CA ALA A 312 -7.80 -15.21 -10.80
C ALA A 312 -6.86 -14.15 -11.42
N ALA A 313 -6.33 -13.22 -10.59
CA ALA A 313 -5.37 -12.22 -11.02
C ALA A 313 -3.96 -12.81 -11.22
N MET A 314 -3.62 -13.92 -10.53
CA MET A 314 -2.30 -14.55 -10.58
C MET A 314 -2.03 -15.37 -11.86
N GLN A 315 -3.02 -15.52 -12.74
CA GLN A 315 -2.85 -16.29 -13.97
C GLN A 315 -1.90 -15.56 -14.93
N LEU A 316 -0.85 -16.26 -15.39
CA LEU A 316 0.09 -15.73 -16.38
C LEU A 316 -0.62 -15.50 -17.73
N GLY A 317 -0.21 -14.44 -18.44
CA GLY A 317 -0.82 -13.99 -19.69
C GLY A 317 -2.09 -13.17 -19.47
N GLY A 318 -2.89 -13.02 -20.54
CA GLY A 318 -4.07 -12.16 -20.57
C GLY A 318 -3.75 -10.74 -21.04
N THR A 319 -4.69 -9.82 -20.78
CA THR A 319 -4.54 -8.40 -21.10
C THR A 319 -5.13 -7.55 -19.99
N CYS A 320 -4.65 -6.30 -19.84
CA CYS A 320 -5.30 -5.33 -18.96
C CYS A 320 -6.81 -5.23 -19.23
N THR A 321 -7.61 -5.20 -18.16
CA THR A 321 -9.08 -5.07 -18.24
C THR A 321 -9.60 -3.82 -17.53
N TRP A 322 -8.80 -3.28 -16.62
CA TRP A 322 -9.01 -2.02 -15.92
C TRP A 322 -7.64 -1.47 -15.50
N ARG A 323 -7.59 -0.26 -14.97
CA ARG A 323 -6.34 0.33 -14.45
C ARG A 323 -6.56 1.19 -13.23
N HIS A 324 -5.63 1.14 -12.28
CA HIS A 324 -5.58 2.12 -11.21
C HIS A 324 -5.24 3.51 -11.79
N PRO A 325 -6.02 4.56 -11.52
CA PRO A 325 -5.87 5.85 -12.17
C PRO A 325 -4.51 6.50 -11.90
N TYR A 326 -3.97 7.19 -12.91
CA TYR A 326 -2.81 8.07 -12.71
C TYR A 326 -3.25 9.38 -12.05
N GLY A 327 -2.51 9.81 -11.04
CA GLY A 327 -2.58 11.15 -10.47
C GLY A 327 -2.01 12.24 -11.38
N LYS A 328 -1.99 13.46 -10.84
CA LYS A 328 -1.53 14.67 -11.57
C LYS A 328 -0.06 14.58 -11.94
N VAL A 329 0.30 15.04 -13.14
CA VAL A 329 1.69 15.33 -13.54
C VAL A 329 2.00 16.81 -13.29
N ILE A 330 3.07 17.08 -12.54
CA ILE A 330 3.52 18.43 -12.17
C ILE A 330 4.86 18.74 -12.82
N SER A 331 5.15 20.03 -12.96
CA SER A 331 6.49 20.48 -13.34
C SER A 331 7.41 20.41 -12.12
N MET A 332 8.63 19.92 -12.32
CA MET A 332 9.67 19.96 -11.28
C MET A 332 10.13 21.40 -10.98
N GLY A 333 9.80 22.38 -11.82
CA GLY A 333 10.17 23.78 -11.68
C GLY A 333 11.53 24.16 -12.28
N PRO A 334 11.86 25.46 -12.33
CA PRO A 334 13.09 25.97 -12.95
C PRO A 334 14.35 25.82 -12.08
N ALA A 335 14.23 25.35 -10.84
CA ALA A 335 15.34 25.31 -9.88
C ALA A 335 16.19 24.04 -10.00
N SER A 336 16.94 23.92 -11.10
CA SER A 336 18.25 23.25 -11.06
C SER A 336 19.33 24.34 -11.15
N GLY A 337 20.09 24.50 -10.06
CA GLY A 337 21.10 25.54 -9.95
C GLY A 337 22.18 25.43 -11.03
N ASN A 338 22.64 26.58 -11.52
CA ASN A 338 23.76 26.79 -12.45
C ASN A 338 23.60 26.23 -13.89
N ASN A 339 22.60 26.72 -14.61
CA ASN A 339 22.41 26.63 -16.08
C ASN A 339 21.73 25.36 -16.66
N LYS A 340 20.56 25.60 -17.27
CA LYS A 340 20.17 25.10 -18.62
C LYS A 340 19.75 23.63 -18.81
N ARG A 341 18.64 23.20 -18.23
CA ARG A 341 17.79 22.21 -18.92
C ARG A 341 16.42 22.83 -19.19
N ALA A 342 16.10 23.01 -20.48
CA ALA A 342 14.76 23.43 -20.87
C ALA A 342 13.77 22.34 -20.45
N ILE A 343 12.67 22.74 -19.81
CA ILE A 343 11.53 21.83 -19.59
C ILE A 343 11.05 21.40 -20.96
N GLY A 344 11.06 20.10 -21.22
CA GLY A 344 10.56 19.59 -22.50
C GLY A 344 9.04 19.50 -22.53
N PRO A 345 8.45 18.93 -23.60
CA PRO A 345 7.00 18.77 -23.68
C PRO A 345 6.44 18.00 -22.50
N LYS A 346 5.27 18.43 -22.01
CA LYS A 346 4.54 17.72 -20.96
C LYS A 346 4.17 16.32 -21.48
N PRO A 347 4.46 15.25 -20.73
CA PRO A 347 4.06 13.90 -21.12
C PRO A 347 2.54 13.80 -21.18
N VAL A 348 2.05 13.08 -22.18
CA VAL A 348 0.64 12.74 -22.30
C VAL A 348 0.45 11.36 -21.69
N MET A 349 -0.41 11.28 -20.68
CA MET A 349 -0.82 10.01 -20.09
C MET A 349 -2.08 9.54 -20.80
N ASN A 350 -1.99 8.41 -21.49
CA ASN A 350 -3.13 7.80 -22.15
C ASN A 350 -3.59 6.62 -21.31
N LEU A 351 -4.76 6.75 -20.70
CA LEU A 351 -5.57 5.61 -20.26
C LEU A 351 -6.38 5.16 -21.49
N VAL A 352 -6.58 3.85 -21.67
CA VAL A 352 -7.43 3.36 -22.76
C VAL A 352 -8.86 3.79 -22.48
N SER A 353 -9.49 4.37 -23.50
CA SER A 353 -10.87 4.86 -23.38
C SER A 353 -11.81 3.71 -23.03
N GLY A 354 -12.56 3.84 -21.92
CA GLY A 354 -13.53 2.84 -21.48
C GLY A 354 -12.97 1.79 -20.51
N HIS A 355 -11.66 1.77 -20.23
CA HIS A 355 -11.16 1.00 -19.09
C HIS A 355 -11.72 1.56 -17.78
N PRO A 356 -12.35 0.73 -16.93
CA PRO A 356 -12.74 1.15 -15.60
C PRO A 356 -11.51 1.64 -14.83
N LEU A 357 -11.69 2.74 -14.11
CA LEU A 357 -10.69 3.22 -13.15
C LEU A 357 -11.06 2.70 -11.78
N ALA A 358 -10.10 2.10 -11.08
CA ALA A 358 -10.32 1.75 -9.69
C ALA A 358 -10.70 3.02 -8.91
N VAL A 359 -11.74 2.90 -8.07
CA VAL A 359 -12.11 3.95 -7.13
C VAL A 359 -11.16 3.81 -5.95
N GLU A 360 -10.22 4.73 -5.84
CA GLU A 360 -9.29 4.80 -4.71
C GLU A 360 -10.11 5.14 -3.44
N LYS A 361 -10.44 4.13 -2.63
CA LYS A 361 -11.27 4.29 -1.42
C LYS A 361 -10.46 4.79 -0.22
N ASP A 362 -9.16 4.49 -0.19
CA ASP A 362 -8.24 4.96 0.85
C ASP A 362 -6.83 5.12 0.27
N ILE A 363 -6.37 6.37 0.19
CA ILE A 363 -5.05 6.75 -0.34
C ILE A 363 -3.95 6.73 0.75
N SER A 364 -4.38 6.54 2.01
CA SER A 364 -3.56 6.64 3.23
C SER A 364 -3.21 5.28 3.84
N ARG A 365 -3.72 4.19 3.25
CA ARG A 365 -3.28 2.82 3.55
C ARG A 365 -1.86 2.62 3.04
N GLY A 366 -0.88 3.09 3.81
CA GLY A 366 0.52 2.72 3.60
C GLY A 366 0.76 1.35 4.23
N GLY A 367 1.31 0.43 3.45
CA GLY A 367 1.96 -0.75 4.02
C GLY A 367 3.06 -0.32 4.98
N GLU A 368 3.34 -1.15 5.99
CA GLU A 368 4.51 -0.89 6.81
C GLU A 368 5.77 -1.00 5.94
N VAL A 369 6.83 -0.25 6.26
CA VAL A 369 8.08 -0.37 5.52
C VAL A 369 8.69 -1.74 5.82
N THR A 370 8.65 -2.64 4.83
CA THR A 370 9.25 -3.97 4.93
C THR A 370 10.75 -3.85 4.76
N VAL A 371 11.54 -4.28 5.74
CA VAL A 371 13.01 -4.37 5.60
C VAL A 371 13.37 -5.83 5.31
N TYR A 372 13.90 -6.07 4.12
CA TYR A 372 14.29 -7.39 3.68
C TYR A 372 15.76 -7.67 4.01
N GLY A 373 16.00 -8.77 4.73
CA GLY A 373 17.36 -9.28 4.98
C GLY A 373 17.92 -10.04 3.77
N ASN A 374 19.22 -9.87 3.49
CA ASN A 374 20.01 -10.67 2.53
C ASN A 374 19.33 -10.99 1.19
N ILE A 375 18.75 -10.01 0.50
CA ILE A 375 18.32 -10.20 -0.89
C ILE A 375 19.55 -10.21 -1.81
N SER A 376 19.79 -11.34 -2.46
CA SER A 376 20.74 -11.45 -3.58
C SER A 376 20.00 -11.38 -4.90
N SER A 377 20.39 -10.46 -5.76
CA SER A 377 19.97 -10.42 -7.16
C SER A 377 20.55 -11.59 -7.94
N ASN A 378 19.83 -12.06 -8.96
CA ASN A 378 20.39 -13.01 -9.93
C ASN A 378 21.10 -12.23 -11.05
N GLU A 379 22.40 -11.98 -10.88
CA GLU A 379 23.19 -11.15 -11.81
C GLU A 379 23.15 -11.65 -13.27
N ALA A 380 23.07 -12.96 -13.48
CA ALA A 380 23.00 -13.54 -14.82
C ALA A 380 21.64 -13.24 -15.48
N GLU A 381 20.54 -13.40 -14.74
CA GLU A 381 19.21 -13.04 -15.22
C GLU A 381 19.07 -11.52 -15.41
N ASP A 382 19.67 -10.71 -14.53
CA ASP A 382 19.67 -9.25 -14.66
C ASP A 382 20.40 -8.81 -15.94
N ALA A 383 21.52 -9.44 -16.28
CA ALA A 383 22.24 -9.21 -17.52
C ALA A 383 21.39 -9.61 -18.74
N LEU A 384 20.77 -10.79 -18.70
CA LEU A 384 19.89 -11.27 -19.76
C LEU A 384 18.67 -10.36 -19.94
N ALA A 385 18.09 -9.84 -18.86
CA ALA A 385 17.00 -8.87 -18.89
C ALA A 385 17.43 -7.58 -19.60
N ALA A 386 18.66 -7.10 -19.38
CA ALA A 386 19.19 -5.92 -20.05
C ALA A 386 19.32 -6.13 -21.56
N GLU A 387 19.79 -7.31 -21.98
CA GLU A 387 19.88 -7.69 -23.39
C GLU A 387 18.50 -7.76 -24.06
N LYS A 388 17.53 -8.44 -23.41
CA LYS A 388 16.14 -8.53 -23.88
C LYS A 388 15.53 -7.14 -24.05
N GLN A 389 15.66 -6.28 -23.03
CA GLN A 389 15.10 -4.93 -23.06
C GLN A 389 15.71 -4.08 -24.17
N ALA A 390 17.02 -4.19 -24.39
CA ALA A 390 17.70 -3.50 -25.48
C ALA A 390 17.18 -3.98 -26.86
N ALA A 391 16.99 -5.28 -27.02
CA ALA A 391 16.46 -5.88 -28.25
C ALA A 391 15.01 -5.44 -28.53
N TRP A 392 14.12 -5.47 -27.52
CA TRP A 392 12.74 -5.03 -27.68
C TRP A 392 12.63 -3.55 -28.04
N ASN A 393 13.41 -2.70 -27.38
CA ASN A 393 13.48 -1.27 -27.71
C ASN A 393 14.02 -1.04 -29.13
N ALA A 394 14.97 -1.85 -29.61
CA ALA A 394 15.45 -1.76 -30.99
C ALA A 394 14.36 -2.12 -32.01
N VAL A 395 13.62 -3.20 -31.79
CA VAL A 395 12.49 -3.61 -32.64
C VAL A 395 11.42 -2.52 -32.69
N ALA A 396 11.07 -1.94 -31.54
CA ALA A 396 10.08 -0.87 -31.46
C ALA A 396 10.49 0.38 -32.24
N ARG A 397 11.76 0.81 -32.13
CA ARG A 397 12.30 1.92 -32.93
C ARG A 397 12.23 1.63 -34.43
N HIS A 398 12.57 0.41 -34.85
CA HIS A 398 12.45 0.02 -36.26
C HIS A 398 11.00 0.04 -36.77
N ARG A 399 10.03 -0.40 -35.96
CA ARG A 399 8.59 -0.31 -36.29
C ARG A 399 8.13 1.15 -36.44
N ALA A 400 8.52 2.02 -35.50
CA ALA A 400 8.15 3.44 -35.54
C ALA A 400 8.71 4.19 -36.75
N VAL A 401 9.91 3.84 -37.23
CA VAL A 401 10.46 4.43 -38.46
C VAL A 401 9.65 3.99 -39.69
N ARG A 402 9.25 2.72 -39.76
CA ARG A 402 8.49 2.18 -40.90
C ARG A 402 7.07 2.73 -40.98
N SER A 403 6.41 3.02 -39.86
CA SER A 403 5.05 3.58 -39.86
C SER A 403 4.99 5.05 -40.30
N ASN A 404 6.14 5.74 -40.34
CA ASN A 404 6.25 7.15 -40.74
C ASN A 404 6.69 7.35 -42.20
N ILE A 405 6.94 6.25 -42.92
CA ILE A 405 7.19 6.20 -44.37
C ILE A 405 5.91 5.73 -45.03
#